data_AF-A0A9P1A1M5-F1
#
_entry.id   AF-A0A9P1A1M5-F1
#
_cell.length_a   1.000
_cell.length_b   1.000
_cell.length_c   1.000
_cell.angle_alpha   90.00
_cell.angle_beta   90.00
_cell.angle_gamma   90.00
#
_symmetry.space_group_name_H-M   'P 1'
#
loop_
_entity.id
_entity.type
_entity.pdbx_description
1 polymer ?
#
loop_
_entity_poly.entity_id
_entity_poly.type
_entity_poly.pdbx_seq_one_letter_code
_entity_poly.pdbx_strand_id
1 'polypeptide(L)'
;MECLMFFSPGELIELLRAERMGRALEEPIYYRAILLGITKVSLHTQSFISEASFQETARVLAKAALGGRIDWLKGLKENVVLGGVIPAGDWIQSISPPLKTI
;
A
#
# COMPACT_ATOMS: atom_id res chain seq x y z
N MET A 1 24.60 -5.23 -3.15
CA MET A 1 24.13 -6.45 -2.42
C MET A 1 23.03 -6.10 -1.41
N GLU A 2 22.75 -4.81 -1.20
CA GLU A 2 21.78 -4.31 -0.22
C GLU A 2 20.34 -4.32 -0.72
N CYS A 3 20.12 -4.20 -2.04
CA CYS A 3 18.76 -4.22 -2.59
C CYS A 3 17.97 -5.52 -2.31
N LEU A 4 18.67 -6.66 -2.16
CA LEU A 4 18.07 -7.95 -1.77
C LEU A 4 17.58 -7.99 -0.31
N MET A 5 18.04 -7.06 0.54
CA MET A 5 17.61 -6.99 1.94
C MET A 5 16.24 -6.30 2.10
N PHE A 6 15.83 -5.50 1.11
CA PHE A 6 14.55 -4.78 1.15
C PHE A 6 13.45 -5.45 0.33
N PHE A 7 13.79 -6.09 -0.79
CA PHE A 7 12.83 -6.73 -1.68
C PHE A 7 13.11 -8.22 -1.84
N SER A 8 12.05 -9.03 -1.74
CA SER A 8 12.15 -10.46 -2.02
C SER A 8 12.18 -10.72 -3.55
N PRO A 9 12.96 -11.71 -4.04
CA PRO A 9 12.96 -12.05 -5.46
C PRO A 9 11.54 -12.42 -5.93
N GLY A 10 11.03 -11.68 -6.92
CA GLY A 10 9.67 -11.88 -7.45
C GLY A 10 8.56 -11.13 -6.71
N GLU A 11 8.90 -10.25 -5.77
CA GLU A 11 7.94 -9.38 -5.11
C GLU A 11 7.28 -8.41 -6.10
N LEU A 12 5.96 -8.30 -6.03
CA LEU A 12 5.23 -7.31 -6.80
C LEU A 12 5.25 -5.97 -6.06
N ILE A 13 5.83 -4.96 -6.69
CA ILE A 13 5.92 -3.60 -6.14
C ILE A 13 5.42 -2.58 -7.15
N GLU A 14 4.92 -1.45 -6.66
CA GLU A 14 4.57 -0.33 -7.54
C GLU A 14 5.82 0.26 -8.18
N LEU A 15 5.74 0.56 -9.47
CA LEU A 15 6.87 1.11 -10.24
C LEU A 15 7.42 2.40 -9.60
N LEU A 16 6.53 3.30 -9.18
CA LEU A 16 6.92 4.54 -8.51
C LEU A 16 7.69 4.29 -7.20
N ARG A 17 7.32 3.24 -6.45
CA ARG A 17 8.04 2.85 -5.24
C ARG A 17 9.43 2.32 -5.57
N ALA A 18 9.55 1.49 -6.60
CA ALA A 18 10.84 1.00 -7.09
C ALA A 18 11.76 2.15 -7.53
N GLU A 19 11.24 3.10 -8.31
CA GLU A 19 11.99 4.27 -8.78
C GLU A 19 12.44 5.17 -7.64
N ARG A 20 11.56 5.46 -6.67
CA ARG A 20 11.90 6.26 -5.49
C ARG A 20 13.00 5.61 -4.66
N MET A 21 12.94 4.29 -4.50
CA MET A 21 13.94 3.55 -3.74
C MET A 21 15.29 3.48 -4.45
N GLY A 22 15.30 3.32 -5.78
CA GLY A 22 16.55 3.35 -6.54
C GLY A 22 17.25 4.71 -6.43
N ARG A 23 16.48 5.80 -6.41
CA ARG A 23 17.03 7.14 -6.16
C ARG A 23 17.55 7.31 -4.73
N ALA A 24 16.82 6.79 -3.74
CA ALA A 24 17.18 6.96 -2.33
C ALA A 24 18.41 6.14 -1.91
N LEU A 25 18.61 4.97 -2.52
CA LEU A 25 19.73 4.07 -2.21
C LEU A 25 20.96 4.33 -3.08
N GLU A 26 20.85 5.16 -4.12
CA GLU A 26 21.88 5.38 -5.15
C GLU A 26 22.38 4.08 -5.82
N GLU A 27 21.68 2.96 -5.63
CA GLU A 27 21.98 1.65 -6.23
C GLU A 27 20.97 1.34 -7.36
N PRO A 28 21.42 0.73 -8.47
CA PRO A 28 20.51 0.26 -9.52
C PRO A 28 19.64 -0.89 -9.01
N ILE A 29 18.33 -0.67 -8.98
CA ILE A 29 17.34 -1.72 -8.67
C ILE A 29 16.98 -2.45 -9.97
N TYR A 30 17.22 -3.76 -9.99
CA TYR A 30 16.81 -4.61 -11.10
C TYR A 30 15.35 -5.02 -10.94
N TYR A 31 14.49 -4.59 -11.87
CA TYR A 31 13.09 -4.99 -11.90
C TYR A 31 12.61 -5.17 -13.34
N ARG A 32 11.49 -5.87 -13.49
CA ARG A 32 10.76 -5.99 -14.75
C ARG A 32 9.38 -5.36 -14.58
N ALA A 33 9.06 -4.36 -15.41
CA ALA A 33 7.72 -3.80 -15.44
C ALA A 33 6.73 -4.86 -15.96
N ILE A 34 5.65 -5.09 -15.21
CA ILE A 34 4.58 -6.02 -15.57
C ILE A 34 3.27 -5.23 -15.55
N LEU A 35 2.50 -5.30 -16.63
CA LEU A 35 1.17 -4.74 -16.69
C LEU A 35 0.17 -5.74 -16.09
N LEU A 36 -0.59 -5.31 -15.09
CA LEU A 36 -1.63 -6.11 -14.45
C LEU A 36 -3.01 -5.51 -14.75
N GLY A 37 -4.01 -6.36 -14.95
CA GLY A 37 -5.40 -5.92 -15.09
C GLY A 37 -5.95 -5.34 -13.78
N ILE A 38 -6.97 -4.49 -13.89
CA ILE A 38 -7.55 -3.75 -12.75
C ILE A 38 -7.93 -4.67 -11.59
N THR A 39 -8.57 -5.80 -11.86
CA THR A 39 -8.99 -6.79 -10.85
C THR A 39 -7.80 -7.34 -10.07
N LYS A 40 -6.69 -7.63 -10.77
CA LYS A 40 -5.50 -8.22 -10.15
C LYS A 40 -4.74 -7.19 -9.32
N VAL A 41 -4.68 -5.93 -9.78
CA VAL A 41 -4.09 -4.83 -8.99
C VAL A 41 -4.93 -4.55 -7.74
N SER A 42 -6.26 -4.54 -7.86
CA SER A 42 -7.17 -4.31 -6.73
C SER A 42 -7.13 -5.40 -5.66
N LEU A 43 -6.65 -6.61 -5.97
CA LEU A 43 -6.42 -7.68 -5.00
C LEU A 43 -5.00 -7.67 -4.39
N HIS A 44 -4.10 -6.81 -4.87
CA HIS A 44 -2.72 -6.71 -4.40
C HIS A 44 -2.47 -5.44 -3.55
N THR A 45 -3.53 -4.84 -2.99
CA THR A 45 -3.40 -3.64 -2.14
C THR A 45 -2.79 -3.96 -0.77
N GLN A 46 -2.15 -2.96 -0.17
CA GLN A 46 -1.57 -3.08 1.17
C GLN A 46 -2.64 -3.20 2.27
N SER A 47 -3.82 -2.61 2.08
CA SER A 47 -4.95 -2.72 3.00
C SER A 47 -5.74 -3.98 2.71
N PHE A 48 -5.80 -4.89 3.70
CA PHE A 48 -6.58 -6.12 3.55
C PHE A 48 -8.09 -5.83 3.69
N ILE A 49 -8.48 -4.76 4.37
CA ILE A 49 -9.88 -4.32 4.47
C ILE A 49 -10.37 -3.86 3.09
N SER A 50 -9.54 -3.07 2.39
CA SER A 50 -9.82 -2.62 1.03
C SER A 50 -9.80 -3.76 0.00
N GLU A 51 -8.89 -4.72 0.16
CA GLU A 51 -8.81 -5.97 -0.63
C GLU A 51 -10.06 -6.83 -0.43
N ALA A 52 -10.45 -7.12 0.82
CA ALA A 52 -11.56 -8.00 1.17
C ALA A 52 -12.94 -7.46 0.76
N SER A 53 -13.07 -6.12 0.71
CA SER A 53 -14.27 -5.42 0.24
C SER A 53 -14.35 -5.29 -1.28
N PHE A 54 -13.33 -5.73 -2.03
CA PHE A 54 -13.41 -5.81 -3.48
C PHE A 54 -14.04 -7.15 -3.89
N GLN A 55 -13.35 -8.26 -3.62
CA GLN A 55 -13.80 -9.64 -3.91
C GLN A 55 -13.09 -10.64 -2.98
N GLU A 56 -13.48 -11.93 -3.06
CA GLU A 56 -12.79 -13.05 -2.42
C GLU A 56 -12.59 -12.91 -0.89
N THR A 57 -13.55 -12.26 -0.22
CA THR A 57 -13.48 -11.80 1.17
C THR A 57 -12.94 -12.85 2.16
N ALA A 58 -13.46 -14.09 2.11
CA ALA A 58 -13.02 -15.16 3.02
C ALA A 58 -11.52 -15.53 2.83
N ARG A 59 -11.05 -15.58 1.58
CA ARG A 59 -9.64 -15.89 1.27
C ARG A 59 -8.72 -14.78 1.76
N VAL A 60 -9.11 -13.52 1.54
CA VAL A 60 -8.34 -12.35 1.94
C VAL A 60 -8.20 -12.28 3.47
N LEU A 61 -9.31 -12.44 4.19
CA LEU A 61 -9.32 -12.40 5.66
C LEU A 61 -8.52 -13.58 6.25
N ALA A 62 -8.64 -14.79 5.70
CA ALA A 62 -7.85 -15.92 6.14
C ALA A 62 -6.34 -15.68 5.96
N LYS A 63 -5.92 -15.16 4.80
CA LYS A 63 -4.52 -14.79 4.55
C LYS A 63 -4.03 -13.71 5.50
N ALA A 64 -4.86 -12.71 5.79
CA ALA A 64 -4.52 -11.65 6.73
C ALA A 64 -4.37 -12.16 8.17
N ALA A 65 -5.28 -13.03 8.62
CA ALA A 65 -5.24 -13.64 9.95
C ALA A 65 -4.01 -14.54 10.13
N LEU A 66 -3.72 -15.41 9.14
CA LEU A 66 -2.55 -16.29 9.17
C LEU A 66 -1.23 -15.51 9.14
N GLY A 67 -1.19 -14.40 8.40
CA GLY A 67 -0.01 -13.53 8.31
C GLY A 67 0.09 -12.48 9.42
N GLY A 68 -0.87 -12.40 10.35
CA GLY A 68 -0.91 -11.36 11.37
C GLY A 68 -0.91 -9.93 10.81
N ARG A 69 -1.53 -9.70 9.64
CA ARG A 69 -1.54 -8.39 8.97
C ARG A 69 -2.29 -7.36 9.82
N ILE A 70 -1.72 -6.17 9.96
CA ILE A 70 -2.36 -5.01 10.60
C ILE A 70 -2.67 -3.97 9.50
N ASP A 71 -3.91 -3.47 9.48
CA ASP A 71 -4.33 -2.40 8.57
C ASP A 71 -4.18 -1.05 9.26
N TRP A 72 -3.42 -0.15 8.66
CA TRP A 72 -3.11 1.17 9.23
C TRP A 72 -4.08 2.27 8.80
N LEU A 73 -5.14 1.91 8.07
CA LEU A 73 -6.21 2.79 7.65
C LEU A 73 -5.73 4.06 6.93
N LYS A 74 -4.78 3.93 6.00
CA LYS A 74 -4.15 5.08 5.32
C LYS A 74 -4.91 5.54 4.07
N GLY A 75 -5.71 4.65 3.50
CA GLY A 75 -6.45 4.84 2.28
C GLY A 75 -7.88 5.30 2.50
N LEU A 76 -8.55 5.60 1.40
CA LEU A 76 -9.92 6.10 1.42
C LEU A 76 -10.93 5.01 1.79
N LYS A 77 -10.82 3.84 1.16
CA LYS A 77 -11.88 2.82 1.18
C LYS A 77 -12.04 2.19 2.56
N GLU A 78 -10.94 1.83 3.21
CA GLU A 78 -10.94 1.36 4.61
C GLU A 78 -11.57 2.35 5.60
N ASN A 79 -11.27 3.66 5.49
CA ASN A 79 -11.82 4.69 6.37
C ASN A 79 -13.31 4.88 6.13
N VAL A 80 -13.76 4.85 4.87
CA VAL A 80 -15.20 4.89 4.55
C VAL A 80 -15.94 3.68 5.14
N VAL A 81 -15.38 2.47 4.99
CA VAL A 81 -16.01 1.23 5.50
C VAL A 81 -16.14 1.24 7.03
N LEU A 82 -15.15 1.80 7.74
CA LEU A 82 -15.16 1.88 9.20
C LEU A 82 -15.84 3.13 9.77
N GLY A 83 -16.25 4.07 8.92
CA GLY A 83 -16.82 5.36 9.36
C GLY A 83 -15.80 6.33 9.95
N GLY A 84 -14.51 6.20 9.58
CA GLY A 84 -13.42 7.10 9.96
C GLY A 84 -13.31 8.34 9.09
N VAL A 85 -12.40 9.24 9.46
CA VAL A 85 -12.08 10.43 8.65
C VAL A 85 -11.43 9.99 7.35
N ILE A 86 -11.98 10.45 6.22
CA ILE A 86 -11.44 10.14 4.91
C ILE A 86 -10.22 11.01 4.59
N PRO A 87 -9.12 10.45 4.05
CA PRO A 87 -7.93 11.20 3.66
C PRO A 87 -8.13 11.90 2.31
N ALA A 88 -9.13 12.79 2.22
CA ALA A 88 -9.45 13.52 0.99
C ALA A 88 -9.98 14.94 1.29
N GLY A 89 -9.63 15.91 0.44
CA GLY A 89 -10.08 17.30 0.59
C GLY A 89 -9.54 17.96 1.87
N ASP A 90 -10.36 18.80 2.52
CA ASP A 90 -10.00 19.51 3.76
C ASP A 90 -9.62 18.56 4.91
N TRP A 91 -10.14 17.34 4.88
CA TRP A 91 -9.85 16.31 5.86
C TRP A 91 -8.39 15.83 5.84
N ILE A 92 -7.62 16.10 4.78
CA ILE A 92 -6.16 15.83 4.76
C ILE A 92 -5.44 16.77 5.74
N GLN A 93 -5.88 18.03 5.83
CA GLN A 93 -5.23 19.05 6.65
C GLN A 93 -5.46 18.81 8.15
N SER A 94 -6.58 18.19 8.54
CA SER A 94 -6.85 17.83 9.94
C SER A 94 -5.95 16.71 10.48
N ILE A 95 -5.28 15.95 9.60
CA ILE A 95 -4.43 14.80 9.98
C ILE A 95 -2.95 15.21 10.09
N SER A 96 -2.55 16.34 9.49
CA SER A 96 -1.21 16.92 9.71
C SER A 96 -1.19 17.75 11.00
N PRO A 97 -0.15 17.65 11.87
CA PRO A 97 0.07 18.68 12.87
C PRO A 97 0.18 20.03 12.15
N PRO A 98 -0.32 21.14 12.73
CA PRO A 98 -0.19 22.43 12.10
C PRO A 98 1.29 22.64 11.82
N LEU A 99 1.64 22.89 10.56
CA LEU A 99 2.95 23.41 10.22
C LEU A 99 3.07 24.71 11.01
N LYS A 100 3.76 24.67 12.16
CA LYS A 100 4.25 25.87 12.83
C LYS A 100 5.17 26.53 11.83
N THR A 101 4.59 27.46 11.10
CA THR A 101 5.35 28.47 10.38
C THR A 101 6.12 29.25 11.44
N ILE A 102 7.40 29.42 11.14
CA ILE A 102 8.39 30.21 11.89
C ILE A 102 7.81 31.59 12.24
#